data_AF-A0A9X2B1U4-F1
#
_entry.id   AF-A0A9X2B1U4-F1
#
_cell.length_a   1.000
_cell.length_b   1.000
_cell.length_c   1.000
_cell.angle_alpha   90.00
_cell.angle_beta   90.00
_cell.angle_gamma   90.00
#
_symmetry.space_group_name_H-M   'P 1'
#
loop_
_entity.id
_entity.type
_entity.pdbx_description
1 polymer ?
#
loop_
_entity_poly.entity_id
_entity_poly.type
_entity_poly.pdbx_seq_one_letter_code
_entity_poly.pdbx_strand_id
1 'polypeptide(L)'
;MSMGKAAGWMLESLRSVVFLMLGLMFLGAAERPLTEGGQLQPGQMLLLATADLAILYVVHRNFLAQRRFYRASQKSELSAAKTVTLLGYACIAILITAMG
;
A
#
# COMPACT_ATOMS: atom_id res chain seq x y z
N MET A 1 20.89 -20.47 13.43
CA MET A 1 19.49 -20.02 13.34
C MET A 1 18.58 -21.24 13.33
N SER A 2 17.56 -21.34 14.20
CA SER A 2 16.69 -22.53 14.20
C SER A 2 15.71 -22.51 13.02
N MET A 3 15.42 -23.68 12.43
CA MET A 3 14.47 -23.84 11.31
C MET A 3 13.12 -23.15 11.56
N GLY A 4 12.64 -23.15 12.81
CA GLY A 4 11.38 -22.49 13.19
C GLY A 4 11.39 -20.96 13.00
N LYS A 5 12.55 -20.30 13.19
CA LYS A 5 12.67 -18.86 12.92
C LYS A 5 12.63 -18.59 11.41
N ALA A 6 13.30 -19.40 10.59
CA ALA A 6 13.30 -19.24 9.14
C ALA A 6 11.89 -19.41 8.53
N ALA A 7 11.14 -20.42 8.98
CA ALA A 7 9.76 -20.63 8.55
C ALA A 7 8.84 -19.44 8.91
N GLY A 8 9.02 -18.86 10.11
CA GLY A 8 8.28 -17.66 10.52
C GLY A 8 8.55 -16.44 9.64
N TRP A 9 9.82 -16.21 9.27
CA TRP A 9 10.18 -15.12 8.36
C TRP A 9 9.61 -15.33 6.95
N MET A 10 9.66 -16.56 6.45
CA MET A 10 9.14 -16.90 5.13
C MET A 10 7.62 -16.69 5.04
N LEU A 11 6.87 -17.12 6.05
CA LEU A 11 5.43 -16.88 6.15
C LEU A 11 5.09 -15.38 6.23
N GLU A 12 5.91 -14.60 6.92
CA GLU A 12 5.71 -13.16 7.06
C GLU A 12 5.94 -12.40 5.74
N SER A 13 7.00 -12.76 5.03
CA SER A 13 7.27 -12.24 3.68
C SER A 13 6.15 -12.63 2.72
N LEU A 14 5.70 -13.88 2.75
CA LEU A 14 4.64 -14.37 1.87
C LEU A 14 3.32 -13.66 2.13
N ARG A 15 2.97 -13.40 3.40
CA ARG A 15 1.79 -12.60 3.76
C ARG A 15 1.90 -11.16 3.25
N SER A 16 3.07 -10.55 3.37
CA SER A 16 3.32 -9.18 2.90
C SER A 16 3.18 -9.09 1.37
N VAL A 17 3.69 -10.10 0.65
CA VAL A 17 3.55 -10.20 -0.81
C VAL A 17 2.09 -10.40 -1.20
N VAL A 18 1.37 -11.31 -0.55
CA VAL A 18 -0.07 -11.54 -0.82
C VAL A 18 -0.87 -10.27 -0.55
N PHE A 19 -0.60 -9.56 0.54
CA PHE A 19 -1.24 -8.27 0.83
C PHE A 19 -0.96 -7.24 -0.27
N LEU A 20 0.31 -7.11 -0.70
CA LEU A 20 0.68 -6.19 -1.78
C LEU A 20 -0.07 -6.54 -3.08
N MET A 21 -0.09 -7.81 -3.48
CA MET A 21 -0.76 -8.24 -4.71
C MET A 21 -2.27 -8.00 -4.66
N LEU A 22 -2.94 -8.40 -3.58
CA LEU A 22 -4.38 -8.17 -3.42
C LEU A 22 -4.72 -6.70 -3.31
N GLY A 23 -3.88 -5.93 -2.61
CA GLY A 23 -4.02 -4.50 -2.44
C GLY A 23 -3.92 -3.74 -3.76
N LEU A 24 -2.89 -4.02 -4.57
CA LEU A 24 -2.72 -3.43 -5.89
C LEU A 24 -3.84 -3.84 -6.85
N MET A 25 -4.31 -5.09 -6.79
CA MET A 25 -5.43 -5.53 -7.63
C MET A 25 -6.73 -4.80 -7.26
N PHE A 26 -6.99 -4.61 -5.96
CA PHE A 26 -8.15 -3.89 -5.49
C PHE A 26 -8.10 -2.39 -5.84
N LEU A 27 -6.96 -1.74 -5.61
CA LEU A 27 -6.76 -0.33 -5.96
C LEU A 27 -6.85 -0.12 -7.46
N GLY A 28 -6.16 -0.94 -8.26
CA GLY A 28 -6.26 -0.87 -9.72
C GLY A 28 -7.69 -1.07 -10.24
N ALA A 29 -8.50 -1.92 -9.60
CA ALA A 29 -9.92 -2.06 -9.93
C ALA A 29 -10.75 -0.81 -9.52
N ALA A 30 -10.44 -0.21 -8.38
CA ALA A 30 -11.09 1.01 -7.90
C ALA A 30 -10.73 2.26 -8.72
N GLU A 31 -9.50 2.31 -9.26
CA GLU A 31 -8.98 3.43 -10.05
C GLU A 31 -9.22 3.28 -11.56
N ARG A 32 -9.57 2.08 -12.02
CA ARG A 32 -9.96 1.82 -13.42
C ARG A 32 -11.06 2.76 -13.96
N PRO A 33 -12.15 3.07 -13.24
CA PRO A 33 -13.13 4.04 -13.72
C PRO A 33 -12.59 5.47 -13.75
N LEU A 34 -11.60 5.81 -12.93
CA LEU A 34 -11.00 7.15 -12.87
C LEU A 34 -10.00 7.41 -14.00
N THR A 35 -9.43 6.35 -14.57
CA THR A 35 -8.43 6.43 -15.64
C THR A 35 -9.03 6.25 -17.03
N GLU A 36 -10.37 6.14 -17.13
CA GLU A 36 -11.17 5.98 -18.36
C GLU A 36 -10.71 4.86 -19.32
N GLY A 37 -9.83 3.95 -18.88
CA GLY A 37 -9.16 2.99 -19.75
C GLY A 37 -8.16 3.60 -20.75
N GLY A 38 -7.82 4.88 -20.58
CA GLY A 38 -6.81 5.57 -21.38
C GLY A 38 -5.40 5.05 -21.12
N GLN A 39 -4.51 5.18 -22.11
CA GLN A 39 -3.09 4.90 -21.90
C GLN A 39 -2.48 6.03 -21.08
N LEU A 40 -2.24 5.76 -19.80
CA LEU A 40 -1.49 6.65 -18.93
C LEU A 40 -0.07 6.84 -19.46
N GLN A 41 0.42 8.07 -19.42
CA GLN A 41 1.83 8.34 -19.70
C GLN A 41 2.72 7.68 -18.64
N PRO A 42 3.99 7.34 -18.95
CA PRO A 42 4.90 6.72 -17.99
C PRO A 42 5.00 7.48 -16.66
N GLY A 43 4.95 8.81 -16.69
CA GLY A 43 4.96 9.64 -15.48
C GLY A 43 3.71 9.47 -14.62
N GLN A 44 2.53 9.38 -15.25
CA GLN A 44 1.25 9.16 -14.55
C GLN A 44 1.17 7.74 -13.98
N MET A 45 1.68 6.73 -14.72
CA MET A 45 1.77 5.36 -14.22
C MET A 45 2.66 5.28 -12.97
N LEU A 46 3.81 5.97 -12.99
CA LEU A 46 4.69 6.02 -11.83
C LEU A 46 4.02 6.72 -10.64
N LEU A 47 3.35 7.85 -10.90
CA LEU A 47 2.65 8.64 -9.90
C LEU A 47 1.54 7.82 -9.23
N LEU A 48 0.74 7.12 -10.02
CA LEU A 48 -0.32 6.24 -9.55
C LEU A 48 0.23 5.07 -8.74
N ALA A 49 1.27 4.39 -9.23
CA ALA A 49 1.92 3.31 -8.50
C ALA A 49 2.50 3.76 -7.15
N THR A 50 3.06 4.97 -7.08
CA THR A 50 3.53 5.55 -5.81
C THR A 50 2.39 5.94 -4.86
N ALA A 51 1.24 6.38 -5.39
CA ALA A 51 0.04 6.64 -4.61
C ALA A 51 -0.54 5.35 -4.01
N ASP A 52 -0.64 4.30 -4.81
CA ASP A 52 -1.06 2.97 -4.39
C ASP A 52 -0.19 2.42 -3.26
N LEU A 53 1.13 2.50 -3.45
CA LEU A 53 2.08 2.06 -2.42
C LEU A 53 1.93 2.87 -1.13
N ALA A 54 1.64 4.17 -1.21
CA ALA A 54 1.40 5.01 -0.03
C ALA A 54 0.11 4.60 0.70
N ILE A 55 -0.98 4.34 -0.02
CA ILE A 55 -2.25 3.87 0.54
C ILE A 55 -2.07 2.51 1.20
N LEU A 56 -1.47 1.55 0.48
CA LEU A 56 -1.21 0.21 1.01
C LEU A 56 -0.28 0.24 2.22
N TYR A 57 0.71 1.13 2.22
CA TYR A 57 1.61 1.30 3.36
C TYR A 57 0.86 1.80 4.61
N VAL A 58 -0.01 2.81 4.46
CA VAL A 58 -0.85 3.33 5.55
C VAL A 58 -1.80 2.25 6.06
N VAL A 59 -2.51 1.56 5.16
CA VAL A 59 -3.42 0.47 5.52
C VAL A 59 -2.68 -0.66 6.24
N HIS A 60 -1.50 -1.04 5.73
CA HIS A 60 -0.68 -2.08 6.34
C HIS A 60 -0.25 -1.68 7.76
N ARG A 61 0.26 -0.46 7.95
CA ARG A 61 0.81 0.01 9.23
C ARG A 61 -0.25 0.29 10.29
N ASN A 62 -1.41 0.81 9.90
CA ASN A 62 -2.44 1.24 10.85
C ASN A 62 -3.51 0.16 11.11
N PHE A 63 -3.78 -0.73 10.15
CA PHE A 63 -4.81 -1.77 10.32
C PHE A 63 -4.23 -3.17 10.48
N LEU A 64 -3.41 -3.63 9.52
CA LEU A 64 -2.90 -5.01 9.53
C LEU A 64 -1.85 -5.26 10.60
N ALA A 65 -0.91 -4.33 10.78
CA ALA A 65 0.13 -4.45 11.80
C ALA A 65 -0.45 -4.43 13.22
N GLN A 66 -1.57 -3.72 13.45
CA GLN A 66 -2.19 -3.55 14.77
C GLN A 66 -3.15 -4.67 15.16
N ARG A 67 -3.89 -5.28 14.22
CA ARG A 67 -5.01 -6.16 14.58
C ARG A 67 -4.63 -7.56 15.07
N ARG A 68 -3.60 -8.21 14.53
CA ARG A 68 -3.34 -9.63 14.88
C ARG A 68 -1.96 -10.21 14.55
N PHE A 69 -1.11 -9.49 13.81
CA PHE A 69 0.06 -10.10 13.15
C PHE A 69 1.41 -9.72 13.75
N TYR A 70 1.50 -8.59 14.45
CA TYR A 70 2.75 -8.11 15.06
C TYR A 70 2.50 -7.64 16.49
N ARG A 71 3.53 -7.74 17.35
CA ARG A 71 3.52 -6.96 18.60
C ARG A 71 3.62 -5.48 18.21
N ALA A 72 2.88 -4.61 18.90
CA ALA A 72 2.91 -3.16 18.65
C ALA A 72 4.33 -2.56 18.67
N SER A 73 5.26 -3.18 19.40
CA SER A 73 6.68 -2.82 19.43
C SER A 73 7.49 -3.16 18.17
N GLN A 74 7.02 -4.09 17.33
CA GLN A 74 7.73 -4.53 16.11
C GLN A 74 7.35 -3.71 14.89
N LYS A 75 6.10 -3.25 14.80
CA LYS A 75 5.62 -2.34 13.75
C LYS A 75 4.68 -1.32 14.37
N SER A 76 5.27 -0.21 14.84
CA SER A 76 4.49 0.91 15.39
C SER A 76 3.52 1.47 14.35
N GLU A 77 2.37 1.94 14.84
CA GLU A 77 1.41 2.71 14.06
C GLU A 77 2.08 3.96 13.48
N LEU A 78 1.61 4.42 12.33
CA LEU A 78 2.00 5.73 11.83
C LEU A 78 1.37 6.82 12.71
N SER A 79 2.15 7.85 13.02
CA SER A 79 1.59 9.09 13.58
C SER A 79 0.52 9.65 12.65
N ALA A 80 -0.55 10.21 13.23
CA ALA A 80 -1.65 10.84 12.50
C ALA A 80 -1.14 11.85 11.45
N ALA A 81 -0.12 12.64 11.77
CA ALA A 81 0.48 13.58 10.83
C ALA A 81 1.04 12.87 9.57
N LYS A 82 1.80 11.78 9.75
CA LYS A 82 2.38 11.02 8.63
C LYS A 82 1.30 10.33 7.81
N THR A 83 0.28 9.78 8.46
CA THR A 83 -0.87 9.18 7.79
C THR A 83 -1.59 10.20 6.90
N VAL A 84 -1.89 11.39 7.45
CA VAL A 84 -2.54 12.46 6.68
C VAL A 84 -1.67 12.93 5.53
N THR A 85 -0.35 13.09 5.73
CA THR A 85 0.56 13.48 4.65
C THR A 85 0.61 12.45 3.52
N LEU A 86 0.71 11.15 3.85
CA LEU A 86 0.78 10.09 2.84
C LEU A 86 -0.54 9.92 2.09
N LEU A 87 -1.67 9.97 2.78
CA LEU A 87 -2.98 9.92 2.15
C LEU A 87 -3.25 11.18 1.32
N GLY A 88 -2.88 12.36 1.81
CA GLY A 88 -3.01 13.61 1.07
C GLY A 88 -2.18 13.60 -0.21
N TYR A 89 -0.93 13.11 -0.14
CA TYR A 89 -0.11 12.86 -1.32
C TYR A 89 -0.79 11.90 -2.30
N ALA A 90 -1.27 10.75 -1.82
CA ALA A 90 -1.91 9.75 -2.68
C ALA A 90 -3.17 10.31 -3.37
N CYS A 91 -4.00 11.07 -2.64
CA CYS A 91 -5.17 11.73 -3.21
C CYS A 91 -4.79 12.73 -4.30
N ILE A 92 -3.79 13.59 -4.06
CA ILE A 92 -3.34 14.57 -5.06
C ILE A 92 -2.77 13.85 -6.29
N ALA A 93 -1.98 12.79 -6.09
CA ALA A 93 -1.41 11.99 -7.16
C ALA A 93 -2.50 11.34 -8.04
N ILE A 94 -3.52 10.73 -7.42
CA ILE A 94 -4.65 10.13 -8.13
C ILE A 94 -5.43 11.21 -8.90
N LEU A 95 -5.66 12.38 -8.31
CA LEU A 95 -6.35 13.49 -9.00
C LEU A 95 -5.57 13.99 -10.21
N ILE A 96 -4.26 14.19 -10.09
CA ILE A 96 -3.41 14.59 -11.23
C ILE A 96 -3.47 13.55 -12.35
N THR A 97 -3.42 12.27 -11.99
CA THR A 97 -3.53 11.16 -12.95
C THR A 97 -4.92 11.08 -13.60
N ALA A 98 -5.99 11.38 -12.86
CA ALA A 98 -7.36 11.37 -13.38
C ALA A 98 -7.69 12.59 -14.26
N MET A 99 -6.94 13.70 -14.12
CA MET A 99 -7.16 14.94 -14.87
C MET A 99 -6.31 15.07 -16.14
N GLY A 100 -5.28 14.23 -16.32
CA GLY A 100 -4.33 14.32 -17.44
C GLY A 100 -4.54 13.23 -18.46
#